data_AF-A0A3S0DEC0-F1
#
_entry.id   AF-A0A3S0DEC0-F1
#
_cell.length_a   1.000
_cell.length_b   1.000
_cell.length_c   1.000
_cell.angle_alpha   90.00
_cell.angle_beta   90.00
_cell.angle_gamma   90.00
#
_symmetry.space_group_name_H-M   'P 1'
#
loop_
_entity.id
_entity.type
_entity.pdbx_description
1 polymer ?
#
loop_
_entity_poly.entity_id
_entity_poly.type
_entity_poly.pdbx_seq_one_letter_code
_entity_poly.pdbx_strand_id
1 'polypeptide(L)'
;MRHLFIFSLTLLTSLFCFSQKQLTVGQKVTGDFNGDAKTDTAFLRLASNQKSKAQNWMLYFSDKNIPAMQLGCCNVILISEGDLNGDKSTEISVFQAPENGCVYTWTTYSLKNNRWTKLIQPFLIATDCEIFKPADLQNRVFKEKDKVYYWDVDPNDKNNKLIKKQVIIR
;
A
#
# COMPACT_ATOMS: atom_id res chain seq x y z
N MET A 1 -17.50 -39.43 -54.71
CA MET A 1 -16.31 -39.94 -54.00
C MET A 1 -15.28 -38.81 -53.99
N ARG A 2 -14.73 -38.30 -52.89
CA ARG A 2 -14.80 -38.62 -51.47
C ARG A 2 -14.28 -37.37 -50.75
N HIS A 3 -14.96 -36.98 -49.68
CA HIS A 3 -14.64 -35.85 -48.81
C HIS A 3 -13.23 -35.91 -48.24
N LEU A 4 -12.63 -34.73 -48.00
CA LEU A 4 -11.77 -34.53 -46.84
C LEU A 4 -12.04 -33.15 -46.25
N PHE A 5 -12.87 -33.13 -45.20
CA PHE A 5 -13.12 -31.98 -44.33
C PHE A 5 -11.93 -31.85 -43.37
N ILE A 6 -11.29 -30.68 -43.32
CA ILE A 6 -10.31 -30.35 -42.28
C ILE A 6 -11.01 -29.48 -41.24
N PHE A 7 -11.24 -30.06 -40.07
CA PHE A 7 -11.62 -29.35 -38.83
C PHE A 7 -10.41 -28.58 -38.33
N SER A 8 -10.48 -27.25 -38.32
CA SER A 8 -9.50 -26.39 -37.64
C SER A 8 -10.26 -25.52 -36.64
N LEU A 9 -10.49 -26.09 -35.46
CA LEU A 9 -11.00 -25.40 -34.29
C LEU A 9 -9.89 -24.50 -33.72
N THR A 10 -9.81 -23.25 -34.17
CA THR A 10 -8.94 -22.26 -33.53
C THR A 10 -9.63 -21.74 -32.28
N LEU A 11 -9.23 -22.33 -31.15
CA LEU A 11 -9.46 -21.84 -29.79
C LEU A 11 -8.85 -20.43 -29.66
N LEU A 12 -9.64 -19.38 -29.87
CA LEU A 12 -9.20 -18.02 -29.58
C LEU A 12 -9.37 -17.80 -28.07
N THR A 13 -8.31 -18.11 -27.34
CA THR A 13 -8.19 -17.92 -25.89
C THR A 13 -8.59 -16.49 -25.54
N SER A 14 -9.57 -16.36 -24.64
CA SER A 14 -9.99 -15.09 -24.07
C SER A 14 -8.77 -14.31 -23.60
N LEU A 15 -8.56 -13.13 -24.18
CA LEU A 15 -7.65 -12.13 -23.65
C LEU A 15 -8.10 -11.81 -22.23
N PHE A 16 -7.45 -12.44 -21.25
CA PHE A 16 -7.46 -11.94 -19.89
C PHE A 16 -6.82 -10.56 -19.97
N CYS A 17 -7.67 -9.52 -20.03
CA CYS A 17 -7.26 -8.16 -19.79
C CYS A 17 -6.91 -8.08 -18.30
N PHE A 18 -5.68 -8.46 -17.95
CA PHE A 18 -5.16 -8.28 -16.61
C PHE A 18 -4.86 -6.78 -16.48
N SER A 19 -5.86 -6.00 -16.06
CA SER A 19 -5.67 -4.62 -15.64
C SER A 19 -4.76 -4.64 -14.42
N GLN A 20 -3.47 -4.46 -14.62
CA GLN A 20 -2.52 -4.30 -13.52
C GLN A 20 -2.91 -3.01 -12.79
N LYS A 21 -3.61 -3.13 -11.65
CA LYS A 21 -4.08 -1.99 -10.84
C LYS A 21 -2.86 -1.15 -10.48
N GLN A 22 -2.81 0.08 -10.97
CA GLN A 22 -1.65 0.94 -10.78
C GLN A 22 -1.55 1.33 -9.31
N LEU A 23 -0.52 0.80 -8.63
CA LEU A 23 -0.17 1.21 -7.28
C LEU A 23 0.28 2.68 -7.31
N THR A 24 -0.24 3.49 -6.41
CA THR A 24 0.04 4.93 -6.35
C THR A 24 0.73 5.29 -5.04
N VAL A 25 1.68 6.23 -5.08
CA VAL A 25 2.45 6.73 -3.93
C VAL A 25 2.36 8.25 -3.88
N GLY A 26 2.11 8.83 -2.70
CA GLY A 26 2.11 10.29 -2.51
C GLY A 26 1.17 10.77 -1.40
N GLN A 27 0.81 12.06 -1.41
CA GLN A 27 -0.17 12.62 -0.47
C GLN A 27 -1.63 12.30 -0.82
N LYS A 28 -1.85 11.79 -2.04
CA LYS A 28 -3.13 11.32 -2.55
C LYS A 28 -2.89 10.01 -3.30
N VAL A 29 -3.67 8.99 -2.98
CA VAL A 29 -3.59 7.65 -3.59
C VAL A 29 -4.98 7.13 -3.90
N THR A 30 -5.08 6.15 -4.81
CA THR A 30 -6.36 5.56 -5.19
C THR A 30 -6.39 4.06 -4.95
N GLY A 31 -7.56 3.54 -4.62
CA GLY A 31 -7.78 2.14 -4.26
C GLY A 31 -9.27 1.87 -4.05
N ASP A 32 -9.65 0.60 -3.95
CA ASP A 32 -10.98 0.23 -3.45
C ASP A 32 -10.79 -0.10 -1.98
N PHE A 33 -10.87 0.89 -1.09
CA PHE A 33 -10.39 0.73 0.29
C PHE A 33 -11.43 0.09 1.21
N ASN A 34 -12.69 -0.01 0.78
CA ASN A 34 -13.78 -0.64 1.53
C ASN A 34 -14.37 -1.89 0.88
N GLY A 35 -13.84 -2.32 -0.28
CA GLY A 35 -14.23 -3.56 -0.94
C GLY A 35 -15.58 -3.46 -1.66
N ASP A 36 -16.05 -2.25 -1.99
CA ASP A 36 -17.33 -2.01 -2.66
C ASP A 36 -17.24 -2.08 -4.20
N ALA A 37 -16.07 -2.45 -4.73
CA ALA A 37 -15.70 -2.52 -6.13
C ALA A 37 -15.66 -1.16 -6.86
N LYS A 38 -15.70 -0.03 -6.14
CA LYS A 38 -15.48 1.30 -6.71
C LYS A 38 -14.08 1.81 -6.35
N THR A 39 -13.60 2.76 -7.15
CA THR A 39 -12.33 3.44 -6.85
C THR A 39 -12.58 4.62 -5.93
N ASP A 40 -11.96 4.57 -4.77
CA ASP A 40 -11.83 5.63 -3.80
C ASP A 40 -10.52 6.40 -3.97
N THR A 41 -10.53 7.65 -3.53
CA THR A 41 -9.33 8.46 -3.32
C THR A 41 -9.07 8.61 -1.83
N ALA A 42 -7.89 8.22 -1.37
CA ALA A 42 -7.36 8.58 -0.06
C ALA A 42 -6.47 9.82 -0.15
N PHE A 43 -6.57 10.77 0.78
CA PHE A 43 -5.78 12.00 0.75
C PHE A 43 -5.50 12.57 2.15
N LEU A 44 -4.34 13.19 2.29
CA LEU A 44 -3.89 13.83 3.53
C LEU A 44 -4.42 15.26 3.67
N ARG A 45 -4.81 15.63 4.89
CA ARG A 45 -5.09 17.02 5.29
C ARG A 45 -4.48 17.30 6.66
N LEU A 46 -3.98 18.52 6.85
CA LEU A 46 -3.52 18.94 8.18
C LEU A 46 -4.70 19.02 9.16
N ALA A 47 -4.51 18.44 10.34
CA ALA A 47 -5.42 18.61 11.46
C ALA A 47 -5.31 20.08 11.92
N SER A 48 -6.37 20.86 11.70
CA SER A 48 -6.49 22.22 12.19
C SER A 48 -6.59 22.21 13.72
N ASN A 49 -5.47 22.32 14.42
CA ASN A 49 -5.47 22.58 15.87
C ASN A 49 -4.74 23.90 16.15
N GLN A 50 -5.51 24.96 16.40
CA GLN A 50 -4.99 26.29 16.75
C GLN A 50 -4.21 26.32 18.09
N LYS A 51 -4.25 25.23 18.87
CA LYS A 51 -3.62 25.14 20.20
C LYS A 51 -2.31 24.35 20.23
N SER A 52 -1.96 23.62 19.17
CA SER A 52 -0.74 22.80 19.11
C SER A 52 0.19 23.29 18.01
N LYS A 53 1.46 23.59 18.35
CA LYS A 53 2.51 23.87 17.36
C LYS A 53 2.79 22.67 16.43
N ALA A 54 2.46 21.45 16.87
CA ALA A 54 2.58 20.25 16.07
C ALA A 54 1.42 20.13 15.07
N GLN A 55 1.76 20.16 13.78
CA GLN A 55 0.85 19.90 12.68
C GLN A 55 0.72 18.39 12.47
N ASN A 56 -0.37 17.80 12.96
CA ASN A 56 -0.70 16.40 12.73
C ASN A 56 -1.46 16.22 11.42
N TRP A 57 -1.37 15.04 10.81
CA TRP A 57 -2.13 14.71 9.60
C TRP A 57 -3.40 13.93 9.91
N MET A 58 -4.39 14.13 9.06
CA MET A 58 -5.60 13.31 8.96
C MET A 58 -5.64 12.68 7.57
N LEU A 59 -5.92 11.38 7.51
CA LEU A 59 -6.18 10.64 6.29
C LEU A 59 -7.70 10.58 6.07
N TYR A 60 -8.14 11.12 4.95
CA TYR A 60 -9.53 11.13 4.51
C TYR A 60 -9.71 10.35 3.22
N PHE A 61 -10.97 10.03 2.91
CA PHE A 61 -11.37 9.28 1.73
C PHE A 61 -12.48 10.02 0.97
N SER A 62 -12.58 9.79 -0.34
CA SER A 62 -13.67 10.34 -1.16
C SER A 62 -15.01 9.70 -0.83
N ASP A 63 -15.02 8.41 -0.51
CA ASP A 63 -16.20 7.76 0.05
C ASP A 63 -16.29 8.05 1.56
N LYS A 64 -17.44 8.60 1.96
CA LYS A 64 -17.75 8.98 3.35
C LYS A 64 -18.05 7.77 4.25
N ASN A 65 -18.26 6.59 3.66
CA ASN A 65 -18.41 5.34 4.41
C ASN A 65 -17.08 4.81 4.94
N ILE A 66 -15.95 5.36 4.47
CA ILE A 66 -14.62 4.98 4.92
C ILE A 66 -14.22 5.89 6.09
N PRO A 67 -13.86 5.33 7.26
CA PRO A 67 -13.56 6.13 8.42
C PRO A 67 -12.23 6.86 8.20
N ALA A 68 -12.19 8.15 8.55
CA ALA A 68 -10.96 8.90 8.57
C ALA A 68 -10.00 8.35 9.64
N MET A 69 -8.69 8.49 9.40
CA MET A 69 -7.66 8.06 10.34
C MET A 69 -6.82 9.25 10.77
N GLN A 70 -6.66 9.43 12.09
CA GLN A 70 -5.69 10.37 12.62
C GLN A 70 -4.28 9.78 12.53
N LEU A 71 -3.36 10.54 11.97
CA LEU A 71 -1.94 10.21 11.87
C LEU A 71 -1.12 11.14 12.78
N GLY A 72 0.16 10.83 12.94
CA GLY A 72 1.10 11.69 13.66
C GLY A 72 1.44 12.98 12.90
N CYS A 73 2.48 13.66 13.39
CA CYS A 73 3.01 14.88 12.79
C CYS A 73 3.80 14.61 11.50
N CYS A 74 4.44 15.69 11.03
CA CYS A 74 5.66 15.62 10.22
C CYS A 74 5.40 15.10 8.81
N ASN A 75 6.42 14.65 8.06
CA ASN A 75 6.17 14.20 6.69
C ASN A 75 5.42 12.85 6.66
N VAL A 76 4.44 12.73 5.77
CA VAL A 76 3.64 11.51 5.58
C VAL A 76 3.47 11.24 4.09
N ILE A 77 3.76 10.00 3.70
CA ILE A 77 3.54 9.49 2.34
C ILE A 77 2.60 8.28 2.42
N LEU A 78 1.57 8.28 1.58
CA LEU A 78 0.64 7.16 1.43
C LEU A 78 1.10 6.26 0.28
N ILE A 79 0.88 4.96 0.43
CA ILE A 79 1.09 3.95 -0.61
C ILE A 79 -0.17 3.10 -0.70
N SER A 80 -0.77 3.02 -1.88
CA SER A 80 -1.83 2.05 -2.17
C SER A 80 -1.18 0.70 -2.49
N GLU A 81 -1.46 -0.33 -1.70
CA GLU A 81 -0.77 -1.63 -1.76
C GLU A 81 -1.51 -2.69 -2.60
N GLY A 82 -2.73 -2.38 -3.03
CA GLY A 82 -3.63 -3.38 -3.60
C GLY A 82 -4.16 -4.33 -2.53
N ASP A 83 -4.66 -5.48 -2.96
CA ASP A 83 -5.25 -6.50 -2.08
C ASP A 83 -4.16 -7.46 -1.55
N LEU A 84 -3.55 -7.08 -0.44
CA LEU A 84 -2.50 -7.85 0.22
C LEU A 84 -3.10 -9.07 0.92
N ASN A 85 -4.22 -8.91 1.62
CA ASN A 85 -4.76 -9.94 2.50
C ASN A 85 -5.74 -10.92 1.81
N GLY A 86 -6.16 -10.65 0.58
CA GLY A 86 -7.07 -11.47 -0.22
C GLY A 86 -8.56 -11.21 0.02
N ASP A 87 -8.94 -10.13 0.73
CA ASP A 87 -10.34 -9.81 1.04
C ASP A 87 -11.04 -8.94 -0.03
N LYS A 88 -10.34 -8.68 -1.15
CA LYS A 88 -10.76 -7.84 -2.30
C LYS A 88 -10.79 -6.34 -2.02
N SER A 89 -10.47 -5.92 -0.79
CA SER A 89 -10.24 -4.52 -0.48
C SER A 89 -8.78 -4.16 -0.72
N THR A 90 -8.50 -2.87 -0.82
CA THR A 90 -7.16 -2.32 -1.00
C THR A 90 -6.58 -1.96 0.35
N GLU A 91 -5.41 -2.50 0.67
CA GLU A 91 -4.61 -2.06 1.79
C GLU A 91 -3.88 -0.74 1.51
N ILE A 92 -3.58 -0.01 2.58
CA ILE A 92 -2.85 1.27 2.50
C ILE A 92 -1.68 1.27 3.48
N SER A 93 -0.49 1.61 3.00
CA SER A 93 0.65 1.90 3.86
C SER A 93 0.80 3.40 4.11
N VAL A 94 1.23 3.71 5.33
CA VAL A 94 1.61 5.04 5.78
C VAL A 94 3.09 5.00 6.12
N PHE A 95 3.87 5.80 5.40
CA PHE A 95 5.28 6.02 5.63
C PHE A 95 5.46 7.39 6.29
N GLN A 96 5.77 7.40 7.58
CA GLN A 96 5.72 8.61 8.41
C GLN A 96 7.07 8.93 9.07
N ALA A 97 7.48 10.20 8.94
CA ALA A 97 8.66 10.74 9.57
C ALA A 97 8.48 10.86 11.10
N PRO A 98 9.56 10.72 11.87
CA PRO A 98 9.55 11.05 13.29
C PRO A 98 9.58 12.58 13.49
N GLU A 99 9.34 13.03 14.72
CA GLU A 99 9.58 14.44 15.10
C GLU A 99 11.07 14.81 15.00
N ASN A 100 11.95 13.86 15.34
CA ASN A 100 13.40 14.03 15.32
C ASN A 100 14.07 12.75 14.80
N GLY A 101 15.16 12.92 14.06
CA GLY A 101 15.94 11.81 13.51
C GLY A 101 15.51 11.38 12.10
N CYS A 102 16.15 10.34 11.60
CA CYS A 102 16.11 9.96 10.18
C CYS A 102 15.64 8.52 9.99
N VAL A 103 14.71 8.09 10.84
CA VAL A 103 14.15 6.73 10.82
C VAL A 103 12.65 6.84 10.75
N TYR A 104 12.09 6.51 9.60
CA TYR A 104 10.67 6.62 9.35
C TYR A 104 9.98 5.32 9.74
N THR A 105 8.74 5.42 10.19
CA THR A 105 7.89 4.26 10.47
C THR A 105 7.07 3.91 9.24
N TRP A 106 7.09 2.63 8.86
CA TRP A 106 6.18 2.06 7.88
C TRP A 106 5.07 1.30 8.61
N THR A 107 3.81 1.66 8.38
CA THR A 107 2.66 0.91 8.90
C THR A 107 1.67 0.62 7.77
N THR A 108 1.30 -0.64 7.60
CA THR A 108 0.30 -1.06 6.61
C THR A 108 -1.01 -1.38 7.29
N TYR A 109 -2.09 -0.78 6.80
CA TYR A 109 -3.42 -0.87 7.36
C TYR A 109 -4.39 -1.57 6.40
N SER A 110 -5.32 -2.31 7.00
CA SER A 110 -6.48 -2.91 6.34
C SER A 110 -7.76 -2.44 7.04
N LEU A 111 -8.80 -2.12 6.25
CA LEU A 111 -10.10 -1.72 6.77
C LEU A 111 -10.96 -2.96 7.00
N LYS A 112 -11.29 -3.26 8.26
CA LYS A 112 -12.15 -4.40 8.62
C LYS A 112 -13.28 -3.93 9.51
N ASN A 113 -14.52 -4.28 9.15
CA ASN A 113 -15.72 -3.92 9.91
C ASN A 113 -15.76 -2.41 10.26
N ASN A 114 -15.50 -1.57 9.26
CA ASN A 114 -15.47 -0.11 9.40
C ASN A 114 -14.44 0.40 10.43
N ARG A 115 -13.33 -0.34 10.63
CA ARG A 115 -12.23 0.03 11.51
C ARG A 115 -10.89 -0.29 10.87
N TRP A 116 -9.98 0.67 10.93
CA TRP A 116 -8.61 0.45 10.48
C TRP A 116 -7.85 -0.42 11.47
N THR A 117 -7.25 -1.49 10.95
CA THR A 117 -6.39 -2.41 11.71
C THR A 117 -5.02 -2.46 11.06
N LYS A 118 -3.96 -2.65 11.86
CA LYS A 118 -2.61 -2.83 11.31
C LYS A 118 -2.52 -4.24 10.75
N LEU A 119 -2.38 -4.36 9.43
CA LEU A 119 -2.18 -5.65 8.78
C LEU A 119 -0.76 -6.16 9.00
N ILE A 120 0.21 -5.24 8.91
CA ILE A 120 1.63 -5.53 9.12
C ILE A 120 2.07 -4.78 10.39
N GLN A 121 2.82 -5.47 11.25
CA GLN A 121 3.45 -4.82 12.40
C GLN A 121 4.37 -3.69 11.90
N PRO A 122 4.27 -2.48 12.48
CA PRO A 122 5.15 -1.38 12.12
C PRO A 122 6.62 -1.77 12.13
N PHE A 123 7.34 -1.36 11.09
CA PHE A 123 8.78 -1.52 10.99
C PHE A 123 9.44 -0.19 10.62
N LEU A 124 10.75 -0.11 10.86
CA LEU A 124 11.53 1.10 10.73
C LEU A 124 12.34 1.07 9.44
N ILE A 125 12.46 2.23 8.80
CA ILE A 125 13.30 2.41 7.61
C ILE A 125 14.24 3.58 7.89
N ALA A 126 15.54 3.30 7.95
CA ALA A 126 16.55 4.34 8.00
C ALA A 126 16.58 5.09 6.66
N THR A 127 16.52 6.41 6.72
CA THR A 127 16.42 7.29 5.55
C THR A 127 17.71 8.02 5.21
N ASP A 128 18.73 7.92 6.07
CA ASP A 128 19.93 8.75 6.02
C ASP A 128 19.64 10.26 5.88
N CYS A 129 18.49 10.67 6.41
CA CYS A 129 17.96 12.03 6.34
C CYS A 129 17.64 12.49 4.91
N GLU A 130 17.62 11.58 3.94
CA GLU A 130 17.25 11.85 2.57
C GLU A 130 15.73 11.76 2.36
N ILE A 131 15.26 12.50 1.36
CA ILE A 131 13.86 12.45 0.93
C ILE A 131 13.69 11.26 -0.01
N PHE A 132 12.83 10.31 0.36
CA PHE A 132 12.50 9.17 -0.49
C PHE A 132 11.79 9.61 -1.77
N LYS A 133 12.20 9.04 -2.91
CA LYS A 133 11.44 9.18 -4.15
C LYS A 133 10.27 8.19 -4.09
N PRO A 134 9.10 8.52 -4.67
CA PRO A 134 7.97 7.61 -4.74
C PRO A 134 8.31 6.22 -5.29
N ALA A 135 9.25 6.14 -6.23
CA ALA A 135 9.73 4.89 -6.81
C ALA A 135 10.44 3.97 -5.80
N ASP A 136 11.12 4.53 -4.79
CA ASP A 136 11.88 3.75 -3.79
C ASP A 136 10.95 3.11 -2.73
N LEU A 137 9.75 3.66 -2.58
CA LEU A 137 8.72 3.18 -1.66
C LEU A 137 7.79 2.15 -2.32
N GLN A 138 7.67 2.22 -3.65
CA GLN A 138 6.82 1.31 -4.40
C GLN A 138 7.35 -0.13 -4.29
N ASN A 139 6.44 -1.08 -4.01
CA ASN A 139 6.76 -2.50 -3.78
C ASN A 139 7.66 -2.77 -2.57
N ARG A 140 7.81 -1.82 -1.63
CA ARG A 140 8.46 -2.11 -0.34
C ARG A 140 7.70 -3.21 0.40
N VAL A 141 6.38 -3.19 0.34
CA VAL A 141 5.46 -4.27 0.70
C VAL A 141 4.85 -4.80 -0.60
N PHE A 142 4.70 -6.12 -0.71
CA PHE A 142 4.17 -6.74 -1.92
C PHE A 142 3.64 -8.15 -1.65
N LYS A 143 2.77 -8.64 -2.55
CA LYS A 143 2.21 -9.99 -2.52
C LYS A 143 2.87 -10.86 -3.60
N GLU A 144 3.25 -12.08 -3.24
CA GLU A 144 3.72 -13.12 -4.16
C GLU A 144 3.16 -14.48 -3.75
N LYS A 145 2.47 -15.16 -4.67
CA LYS A 145 1.87 -16.50 -4.44
C LYS A 145 1.07 -16.55 -3.13
N ASP A 146 0.16 -15.59 -2.97
CA ASP A 146 -0.74 -15.42 -1.81
C ASP A 146 -0.05 -15.16 -0.46
N LYS A 147 1.26 -14.91 -0.47
CA LYS A 147 2.02 -14.51 0.71
C LYS A 147 2.42 -13.05 0.57
N VAL A 148 2.37 -12.33 1.69
CA VAL A 148 2.80 -10.95 1.74
C VAL A 148 4.23 -10.88 2.25
N TYR A 149 5.03 -10.02 1.64
CA TYR A 149 6.43 -9.80 1.96
C TYR A 149 6.71 -8.31 2.06
N TYR A 150 7.82 -8.00 2.70
CA TYR A 150 8.40 -6.67 2.65
C TYR A 150 9.92 -6.77 2.56
N TRP A 151 10.53 -5.75 1.94
CA TRP A 151 11.98 -5.57 1.99
C TRP A 151 12.35 -4.89 3.30
N ASP A 152 13.35 -5.44 3.99
CA ASP A 152 13.91 -4.87 5.20
C ASP A 152 15.42 -4.77 5.08
N VAL A 153 16.06 -3.92 5.88
CA VAL A 153 17.52 -3.86 5.93
C VAL A 153 18.02 -5.10 6.69
N ASP A 154 19.04 -5.76 6.16
CA ASP A 154 19.73 -6.83 6.88
C ASP A 154 20.51 -6.23 8.06
N PRO A 155 20.14 -6.52 9.31
CA PRO A 155 20.83 -5.95 10.47
C PRO A 155 22.27 -6.45 10.61
N ASN A 156 22.66 -7.51 9.89
CA ASN A 156 24.01 -8.07 9.92
C ASN A 156 24.89 -7.58 8.77
N ASP A 157 24.36 -6.76 7.86
CA ASP A 157 25.11 -6.23 6.71
C ASP A 157 25.39 -4.74 6.88
N LYS A 158 26.67 -4.37 6.71
CA LYS A 158 27.11 -2.97 6.84
C LYS A 158 26.77 -2.09 5.63
N ASN A 159 26.33 -2.70 4.52
CA ASN A 159 26.03 -2.01 3.27
C ASN A 159 24.52 -1.81 3.06
N ASN A 160 23.73 -1.95 4.12
CA ASN A 160 22.27 -1.82 4.11
C ASN A 160 21.58 -2.72 3.07
N LYS A 161 22.13 -3.93 2.82
CA LYS A 161 21.54 -4.90 1.91
C LYS A 161 20.09 -5.19 2.31
N LEU A 162 19.19 -5.19 1.32
CA LEU A 162 17.79 -5.55 1.54
C LEU A 162 17.60 -7.06 1.60
N ILE A 163 16.85 -7.52 2.59
CA ILE A 163 16.38 -8.88 2.76
C ILE A 163 14.86 -8.94 2.66
N LYS A 164 14.37 -10.01 2.03
CA LYS A 164 12.94 -10.25 1.89
C LYS A 164 12.42 -10.94 3.15
N LYS A 165 11.48 -10.31 3.85
CA LYS A 165 10.82 -10.88 5.03
C LYS A 165 9.36 -11.19 4.72
N GLN A 166 8.90 -12.38 5.11
CA GLN A 166 7.50 -12.75 4.98
C GLN A 166 6.69 -12.15 6.14
N VAL A 167 5.54 -11.57 5.82
CA VAL A 167 4.55 -11.12 6.80
C VAL A 167 3.70 -12.32 7.22
N ILE A 168 3.51 -12.46 8.53
CA ILE A 168 2.51 -13.37 9.08
C ILE A 168 1.22 -12.55 9.27
N ILE A 169 0.31 -12.66 8.31
CA ILE A 169 -1.03 -12.08 8.42
C ILE A 169 -1.83 -12.93 9.40
N ARG A 170 -2.40 -12.27 10.41
CA ARG A 170 -3.30 -12.89 11.39
C ARG A 170 -4.75 -12.59 11.07
#